data_AF-A0A1S6HEP0-F1
#
_entry.id   AF-A0A1S6HEP0-F1
#
_cell.length_a   1.000
_cell.length_b   1.000
_cell.length_c   1.000
_cell.angle_alpha   90.00
_cell.angle_beta   90.00
_cell.angle_gamma   90.00
#
_symmetry.space_group_name_H-M   'P 1'
#
loop_
_entity.id
_entity.type
_entity.pdbx_description
1 polymer ?
#
loop_
_entity_poly.entity_id
_entity_poly.type
_entity_poly.pdbx_seq_one_letter_code
_entity_poly.pdbx_strand_id
1 'polypeptide(L)'
;MKITKYTQDKYNQAIKLKNQGLGSLRISKILRLKSRSAVEEWINRGRQPYYFSKKRINWSSSEKNKERIRRLNKITQPKATKISAELRTKRLPESAKKLSEELAYILGVIYGDGHVSIKQRRVILSATDKDFVLNFRDNLEKWSNFKARFYKRDIKTNETIKNRKSQYVSYIDSIEASKFFNDFNLNLIKKFNQELK
;
A
#
# COMPACT_ATOMS: atom_id res chain seq x y z
N MET A 1 -20.81 2.32 -16.72
CA MET A 1 -21.42 3.53 -16.13
C MET A 1 -20.67 3.90 -14.85
N LYS A 2 -20.10 5.11 -14.71
CA LYS A 2 -19.28 5.49 -13.54
C LYS A 2 -20.16 5.65 -12.28
N ILE A 3 -19.88 4.85 -11.26
CA ILE A 3 -20.48 4.94 -9.93
C ILE A 3 -19.96 6.20 -9.23
N THR A 4 -20.84 6.98 -8.61
CA THR A 4 -20.50 8.30 -8.05
C THR A 4 -20.52 8.31 -6.52
N LYS A 5 -19.72 9.19 -5.91
CA LYS A 5 -19.59 9.35 -4.46
C LYS A 5 -20.84 9.98 -3.84
N TYR A 6 -21.06 9.71 -2.55
CA TYR A 6 -22.08 10.36 -1.73
C TYR A 6 -21.63 11.78 -1.37
N THR A 7 -22.33 12.79 -1.90
CA THR A 7 -22.05 14.22 -1.66
C THR A 7 -23.23 14.89 -0.99
N GLN A 8 -23.00 16.05 -0.38
CA GLN A 8 -24.06 16.87 0.21
C GLN A 8 -25.11 17.30 -0.83
N ASP A 9 -24.66 17.63 -2.04
CA ASP A 9 -25.56 18.00 -3.15
C ASP A 9 -26.51 16.85 -3.52
N LYS A 10 -26.00 15.62 -3.62
CA LYS A 10 -26.85 14.43 -3.88
C LYS A 10 -27.81 14.14 -2.74
N TYR A 11 -27.40 14.37 -1.50
CA TYR A 11 -28.31 14.29 -0.36
C TYR A 11 -29.45 15.30 -0.52
N ASN A 12 -29.14 16.57 -0.78
CA ASN A 12 -30.15 17.62 -0.97
C ASN A 12 -31.10 17.30 -2.14
N GLN A 13 -30.57 16.80 -3.26
CA GLN A 13 -31.37 16.36 -4.41
C GLN A 13 -32.26 15.16 -4.06
N ALA A 14 -31.78 14.19 -3.27
CA ALA A 14 -32.59 13.06 -2.83
C ALA A 14 -33.78 13.51 -1.96
N ILE A 15 -33.59 14.48 -1.08
CA ILE A 15 -34.68 15.06 -0.27
C ILE A 15 -35.70 15.76 -1.18
N LYS A 16 -35.26 16.56 -2.16
CA LYS A 16 -36.17 17.20 -3.13
C LYS A 16 -37.01 16.19 -3.91
N LEU A 17 -36.37 15.13 -4.42
CA LEU A 17 -37.05 14.06 -5.17
C LEU A 17 -38.03 13.28 -4.28
N LYS A 18 -37.72 13.09 -2.98
CA LYS A 18 -38.66 12.50 -2.03
C LYS A 18 -39.90 13.37 -1.83
N ASN A 19 -39.74 14.69 -1.75
CA ASN A 19 -40.86 15.62 -1.63
C ASN A 19 -41.75 15.63 -2.89
N GLN A 20 -41.21 15.20 -4.04
CA GLN A 20 -41.96 14.97 -5.28
C GLN A 20 -42.64 13.57 -5.32
N GLY A 21 -42.60 12.81 -4.22
CA GLY A 21 -43.23 11.49 -4.11
C GLY A 21 -42.38 10.31 -4.57
N LEU A 22 -41.11 10.51 -4.95
CA LEU A 22 -40.27 9.41 -5.41
C LEU A 22 -39.75 8.54 -4.24
N GLY A 23 -39.76 7.22 -4.46
CA GLY A 23 -39.19 6.24 -3.53
C GLY A 23 -37.67 6.06 -3.66
N SER A 24 -37.04 5.50 -2.61
CA SER A 24 -35.58 5.36 -2.50
C SER A 24 -34.92 4.65 -3.70
N LEU A 25 -35.58 3.64 -4.27
CA LEU A 25 -35.09 2.91 -5.46
C LEU A 25 -35.03 3.79 -6.71
N ARG A 26 -36.05 4.63 -6.94
CA ARG A 26 -36.14 5.48 -8.13
C ARG A 26 -35.12 6.62 -8.00
N ILE A 27 -35.01 7.19 -6.81
CA ILE A 27 -34.02 8.23 -6.47
C ILE A 27 -32.59 7.70 -6.65
N SER A 28 -32.27 6.49 -6.19
CA SER A 28 -30.91 5.93 -6.33
C SER A 28 -30.52 5.74 -7.80
N LYS A 29 -31.47 5.36 -8.66
CA LYS A 29 -31.27 5.25 -10.11
C LYS A 29 -31.03 6.61 -10.76
N ILE A 30 -31.89 7.60 -10.46
CA ILE A 30 -31.77 8.98 -10.98
C ILE A 30 -30.43 9.60 -10.59
N LEU A 31 -30.06 9.50 -9.31
CA LEU A 31 -28.83 10.08 -8.78
C LEU A 31 -27.57 9.23 -9.06
N ARG A 32 -27.72 8.09 -9.75
CA ARG A 32 -26.63 7.16 -10.09
C ARG A 32 -25.80 6.74 -8.86
N LEU A 33 -26.49 6.47 -7.76
CA LEU A 33 -25.91 6.06 -6.48
C LEU A 33 -25.89 4.53 -6.36
N LYS A 34 -24.78 3.99 -5.80
CA LYS A 34 -24.59 2.54 -5.68
C LYS A 34 -25.55 1.89 -4.70
N SER A 35 -25.87 2.59 -3.61
CA SER A 35 -26.67 2.03 -2.51
C SER A 35 -28.04 2.69 -2.43
N ARG A 36 -29.09 1.91 -2.71
CA ARG A 36 -30.48 2.28 -2.37
C ARG A 36 -30.64 2.49 -0.87
N SER A 37 -30.02 1.63 -0.06
CA SER A 37 -30.10 1.72 1.41
C SER A 37 -29.57 3.05 1.92
N ALA A 38 -28.47 3.58 1.35
CA ALA A 38 -27.98 4.90 1.71
C ALA A 38 -29.01 6.00 1.42
N VAL A 39 -29.67 5.96 0.26
CA VAL A 39 -30.74 6.90 -0.10
C VAL A 39 -31.93 6.76 0.84
N GLU A 40 -32.29 5.54 1.22
CA GLU A 40 -33.36 5.29 2.18
C GLU A 40 -33.06 5.87 3.56
N GLU A 41 -31.84 5.70 4.07
CA GLU A 41 -31.42 6.33 5.32
C GLU A 41 -31.47 7.87 5.23
N TRP A 42 -31.17 8.44 4.07
CA TRP A 42 -31.24 9.89 3.87
C TRP A 42 -32.68 10.40 3.93
N ILE A 43 -33.57 9.80 3.14
CA ILE A 43 -34.93 10.33 2.94
C ILE A 43 -35.91 9.91 4.03
N ASN A 44 -35.73 8.74 4.67
CA ASN A 44 -36.64 8.24 5.69
C ASN A 44 -36.13 8.52 7.12
N ARG A 45 -34.81 8.46 7.34
CA ARG A 45 -34.21 8.63 8.68
C ARG A 45 -33.49 9.98 8.85
N GLY A 46 -33.49 10.84 7.83
CA GLY A 46 -32.83 12.14 7.87
C GLY A 46 -31.30 12.05 8.04
N ARG A 47 -30.70 10.91 7.74
CA ARG A 47 -29.28 10.67 8.01
C ARG A 47 -28.43 11.39 6.96
N GLN A 48 -27.66 12.40 7.38
CA GLN A 48 -26.72 13.07 6.49
C GLN A 48 -25.51 12.19 6.15
N PRO A 49 -24.92 12.33 4.94
CA PRO A 49 -23.67 11.66 4.61
C PRO A 49 -22.57 11.99 5.62
N TYR A 50 -21.81 10.98 6.06
CA TYR A 50 -20.90 11.05 7.22
C TYR A 50 -20.00 12.30 7.24
N TYR A 51 -19.31 12.57 6.13
CA TYR A 51 -18.34 13.67 6.02
C TYR A 51 -18.97 15.07 6.03
N PHE A 52 -20.27 15.17 5.74
CA PHE A 52 -21.00 16.43 5.65
C PHE A 52 -22.00 16.61 6.80
N SER A 53 -22.05 15.66 7.73
CA SER A 53 -22.90 15.76 8.91
C SER A 53 -22.45 16.92 9.81
N LYS A 54 -23.41 17.69 10.34
CA LYS A 54 -23.12 18.79 11.31
C LYS A 54 -22.22 18.33 12.45
N LYS A 55 -22.48 17.14 13.00
CA LYS A 55 -21.67 16.52 14.05
C LYS A 55 -20.20 16.37 13.62
N ARG A 56 -19.95 15.92 12.40
CA ARG A 56 -18.59 15.74 11.88
C ARG A 56 -17.91 17.06 11.60
N ILE A 57 -18.61 18.02 11.00
CA ILE A 57 -18.11 19.38 10.73
C ILE A 57 -17.72 20.05 12.05
N ASN A 58 -18.61 20.04 13.05
CA ASN A 58 -18.33 20.62 14.37
C ASN A 58 -17.13 19.94 15.05
N TRP A 59 -17.05 18.60 14.97
CA TRP A 59 -15.93 17.87 15.51
C TRP A 59 -14.60 18.22 14.81
N SER A 60 -14.57 18.33 13.48
CA SER A 60 -13.38 18.76 12.73
C SER A 60 -13.00 20.21 12.99
N SER A 61 -13.99 21.08 13.18
CA SER A 61 -13.79 22.52 13.39
C SER A 61 -13.49 22.88 14.85
N SER A 62 -13.69 21.96 15.79
CA SER A 62 -13.39 22.19 17.21
C SER A 62 -11.90 22.42 17.46
N GLU A 63 -11.56 23.45 18.24
CA GLU A 63 -10.17 23.77 18.58
C GLU A 63 -9.46 22.61 19.28
N LYS A 64 -10.16 21.89 20.17
CA LYS A 64 -9.62 20.68 20.82
C LYS A 64 -9.16 19.63 19.80
N ASN A 65 -9.94 19.40 18.74
CA ASN A 65 -9.57 18.40 17.74
C ASN A 65 -8.51 18.92 16.76
N LYS A 66 -8.57 20.21 16.37
CA LYS A 66 -7.49 20.84 15.59
C LYS A 66 -6.15 20.72 16.32
N GLU A 67 -6.13 21.02 17.62
CA GLU A 67 -4.93 20.93 18.46
C GLU A 67 -4.45 19.48 18.60
N ARG A 68 -5.37 18.52 18.80
CA ARG A 68 -5.04 17.09 18.78
C ARG A 68 -4.37 16.65 17.46
N ILE A 69 -4.92 17.07 16.32
CA ILE A 69 -4.34 16.77 15.00
C ILE A 69 -2.97 17.45 14.83
N ARG A 70 -2.81 18.71 15.29
CA ARG A 70 -1.51 19.40 15.29
C ARG A 70 -0.46 18.64 16.09
N ARG A 71 -0.78 18.18 17.30
CA ARG A 71 0.12 17.37 18.14
C ARG A 71 0.51 16.07 17.46
N LEU A 72 -0.47 15.35 16.92
CA LEU A 72 -0.21 14.11 16.16
C LEU A 72 0.69 14.37 14.95
N ASN A 73 0.45 15.46 14.21
CA ASN A 73 1.29 15.84 13.07
C ASN A 73 2.71 16.22 13.49
N LYS A 74 2.89 16.95 14.60
CA LYS A 74 4.23 17.26 15.16
C LYS A 74 5.03 16.00 15.49
N ILE A 75 4.37 14.92 15.90
CA ILE A 75 5.02 13.63 16.20
C ILE A 75 5.27 12.83 14.93
N THR A 76 4.26 12.73 14.07
CA THR A 76 4.28 11.81 12.92
C THR A 76 5.02 12.37 11.71
N GLN A 77 4.97 13.68 11.47
CA GLN A 77 5.61 14.29 10.29
C GLN A 77 7.13 14.23 10.33
N PRO A 78 7.84 14.60 11.41
CA PRO A 78 9.29 14.48 11.45
C PRO A 78 9.76 13.04 11.25
N LYS A 79 9.06 12.07 11.84
CA LYS A 79 9.33 10.63 11.67
C LYS A 79 9.13 10.19 10.22
N ALA A 80 8.02 10.59 9.59
CA ALA A 80 7.73 10.28 8.19
C ALA A 80 8.73 10.96 7.23
N THR A 81 9.10 12.22 7.50
CA THR A 81 10.08 12.99 6.73
C THR A 81 11.47 12.36 6.84
N LYS A 82 11.91 11.97 8.05
CA LYS A 82 13.18 11.27 8.25
C LYS A 82 13.22 9.93 7.50
N ILE A 83 12.18 9.11 7.65
CA ILE A 83 12.04 7.85 6.90
C ILE A 83 12.05 8.11 5.38
N SER A 84 11.31 9.12 4.91
CA SER A 84 11.29 9.46 3.49
C SER A 84 12.63 9.99 2.99
N ALA A 85 13.40 10.71 3.82
CA ALA A 85 14.72 11.21 3.49
C ALA A 85 15.72 10.04 3.41
N GLU A 86 15.75 9.15 4.42
CA GLU A 86 16.56 7.93 4.42
C GLU A 86 16.23 7.04 3.20
N LEU A 87 14.94 6.87 2.88
CA LEU A 87 14.53 6.11 1.69
C LEU A 87 14.89 6.79 0.36
N ARG A 88 15.13 8.12 0.36
CA ARG A 88 15.59 8.86 -0.84
C ARG A 88 17.11 8.80 -1.00
N THR A 89 17.86 8.66 0.10
CA THR A 89 19.34 8.64 0.08
C THR A 89 19.92 7.23 -0.07
N LYS A 90 19.15 6.17 0.17
CA LYS A 90 19.58 4.78 -0.07
C LYS A 90 19.88 4.57 -1.55
N ARG A 91 21.16 4.64 -1.89
CA ARG A 91 21.67 4.30 -3.22
C ARG A 91 22.31 2.93 -3.24
N LEU A 92 22.07 2.18 -4.31
CA LEU A 92 22.76 0.91 -4.51
C LEU A 92 24.26 1.17 -4.72
N PRO A 93 25.15 0.33 -4.16
CA PRO A 93 26.57 0.44 -4.46
C PRO A 93 26.83 0.12 -5.94
N GLU A 94 27.91 0.65 -6.51
CA GLU A 94 28.25 0.38 -7.92
C GLU A 94 28.53 -1.11 -8.19
N SER A 95 28.96 -1.85 -7.17
CA SER A 95 29.11 -3.31 -7.21
C SER A 95 27.80 -4.04 -7.47
N ALA A 96 26.65 -3.51 -7.01
CA ALA A 96 25.33 -4.12 -7.20
C ALA A 96 24.90 -4.17 -8.67
N LYS A 97 25.54 -3.38 -9.54
CA LYS A 97 25.29 -3.35 -10.99
C LYS A 97 26.11 -4.39 -11.75
N LYS A 98 27.00 -5.13 -11.08
CA LYS A 98 27.78 -6.22 -11.67
C LYS A 98 27.11 -7.55 -11.37
N LEU A 99 27.30 -8.53 -12.25
CA LEU A 99 26.87 -9.90 -11.99
C LEU A 99 27.66 -10.46 -10.80
N SER A 100 26.97 -11.03 -9.82
CA SER A 100 27.56 -11.72 -8.67
C SER A 100 26.68 -12.93 -8.31
N GLU A 101 27.23 -13.83 -7.50
CA GLU A 101 26.48 -15.00 -7.00
C GLU A 101 25.25 -14.56 -6.18
N GLU A 102 25.39 -13.53 -5.35
CA GLU A 102 24.28 -12.99 -4.57
C GLU A 102 23.18 -12.44 -5.47
N LEU A 103 23.55 -11.69 -6.51
CA LEU A 103 22.59 -11.14 -7.45
C LEU A 103 21.87 -12.25 -8.21
N ALA A 104 22.59 -13.25 -8.71
CA ALA A 104 22.01 -14.41 -9.40
C ALA A 104 21.02 -15.16 -8.50
N TYR A 105 21.39 -15.39 -7.24
CA TYR A 105 20.52 -16.01 -6.24
C TYR A 105 19.26 -15.17 -5.99
N ILE A 106 19.40 -13.87 -5.76
CA ILE A 106 18.28 -12.95 -5.51
C ILE A 106 17.32 -12.93 -6.70
N LEU A 107 17.83 -12.92 -7.93
CA LEU A 107 17.01 -12.98 -9.13
C LEU A 107 16.22 -14.29 -9.19
N GLY A 108 16.87 -15.43 -8.96
CA GLY A 108 16.20 -16.73 -8.90
C GLY A 108 15.06 -16.73 -7.88
N VAL A 109 15.29 -16.16 -6.69
CA VAL A 109 14.25 -16.00 -5.67
C VAL A 109 13.12 -15.08 -6.15
N ILE A 110 13.43 -13.92 -6.73
CA ILE A 110 12.43 -12.94 -7.18
C ILE A 110 11.55 -13.50 -8.30
N TYR A 111 12.11 -14.24 -9.25
CA TYR A 111 11.35 -14.87 -10.34
C TYR A 111 10.61 -16.14 -9.93
N GLY A 112 10.94 -16.73 -8.77
CA GLY A 112 10.22 -17.86 -8.19
C GLY A 112 9.14 -17.43 -7.19
N ASP A 113 9.53 -17.22 -5.93
CA ASP A 113 8.63 -16.99 -4.78
C ASP A 113 8.65 -15.56 -4.24
N GLY A 114 9.61 -14.75 -4.70
CA GLY A 114 9.78 -13.37 -4.28
C GLY A 114 8.82 -12.42 -4.98
N HIS A 115 8.84 -11.16 -4.54
CA HIS A 115 8.04 -10.10 -5.14
C HIS A 115 8.76 -8.75 -5.09
N VAL A 116 8.57 -7.95 -6.13
CA VAL A 116 9.07 -6.58 -6.22
C VAL A 116 7.89 -5.62 -6.40
N SER A 117 7.86 -4.56 -5.60
CA SER A 117 6.83 -3.52 -5.66
C SER A 117 7.47 -2.14 -5.74
N ILE A 118 7.41 -1.50 -6.91
CA ILE A 118 7.88 -0.11 -7.08
C ILE A 118 7.08 0.85 -6.18
N LYS A 119 5.76 0.67 -6.10
CA LYS A 119 4.88 1.52 -5.29
C LYS A 119 5.25 1.50 -3.82
N GLN A 120 5.58 0.32 -3.27
CA GLN A 120 6.03 0.16 -1.89
C GLN A 120 7.55 0.32 -1.74
N ARG A 121 8.28 0.49 -2.86
CA ARG A 121 9.74 0.55 -2.94
C ARG A 121 10.41 -0.69 -2.34
N ARG A 122 9.82 -1.87 -2.58
CA ARG A 122 10.11 -3.07 -1.79
C ARG A 122 10.57 -4.23 -2.66
N VAL A 123 11.58 -4.93 -2.17
CA VAL A 123 12.00 -6.26 -2.64
C VAL A 123 11.79 -7.22 -1.45
N ILE A 124 10.96 -8.24 -1.62
CA ILE A 124 10.44 -9.05 -0.51
C ILE A 124 10.37 -10.54 -0.87
N LEU A 125 10.65 -11.38 0.13
CA LEU A 125 10.32 -12.80 0.14
C LEU A 125 9.46 -13.12 1.36
N SER A 126 8.45 -13.98 1.17
CA SER A 126 7.58 -14.48 2.23
C SER A 126 7.33 -15.98 2.05
N ALA A 127 8.02 -16.81 2.83
CA ALA A 127 7.95 -18.27 2.74
C ALA A 127 7.79 -18.95 4.10
N THR A 128 7.40 -20.22 4.13
CA THR A 128 7.26 -20.99 5.39
C THR A 128 8.59 -21.49 5.93
N ASP A 129 9.58 -21.67 5.05
CA ASP A 129 10.94 -22.05 5.40
C ASP A 129 11.70 -20.83 5.92
N LYS A 130 12.16 -20.92 7.17
CA LYS A 130 12.89 -19.84 7.84
C LYS A 130 14.29 -19.65 7.25
N ASP A 131 14.99 -20.74 6.98
CA ASP A 131 16.39 -20.72 6.61
C ASP A 131 16.54 -20.26 5.16
N PHE A 132 15.60 -20.63 4.28
CA PHE A 132 15.48 -20.05 2.95
C PHE A 132 15.31 -18.52 2.99
N VAL A 133 14.44 -18.01 3.88
CA VAL A 133 14.19 -16.56 4.01
C VAL A 133 15.39 -15.84 4.63
N LEU A 134 16.10 -16.47 5.57
CA LEU A 134 17.35 -15.92 6.13
C LEU A 134 18.48 -15.90 5.10
N ASN A 135 18.62 -16.95 4.28
CA ASN A 135 19.62 -16.97 3.22
C ASN A 135 19.34 -15.88 2.17
N PHE A 136 18.07 -15.69 1.79
CA PHE A 136 17.67 -14.55 0.96
C PHE A 136 17.99 -13.21 1.61
N ARG A 137 17.69 -13.05 2.91
CA ARG A 137 18.03 -11.83 3.66
C ARG A 137 19.52 -11.53 3.54
N ASP A 138 20.37 -12.49 3.85
CA ASP A 138 21.80 -12.27 3.95
C ASP A 138 22.42 -11.97 2.57
N ASN A 139 21.98 -12.65 1.50
CA ASN A 139 22.35 -12.30 0.12
C ASN A 139 21.89 -10.89 -0.25
N LEU A 140 20.66 -10.51 0.11
CA LEU A 140 20.09 -9.20 -0.18
C LEU A 140 20.82 -8.08 0.56
N GLU A 141 21.22 -8.29 1.81
CA GLU A 141 22.03 -7.35 2.59
C GLU A 141 23.44 -7.21 1.99
N LYS A 142 24.09 -8.31 1.61
CA LYS A 142 25.43 -8.29 0.96
C LYS A 142 25.42 -7.57 -0.38
N TRP A 143 24.45 -7.86 -1.25
CA TRP A 143 24.34 -7.25 -2.57
C TRP A 143 24.03 -5.74 -2.49
N SER A 144 23.12 -5.34 -1.59
CA SER A 144 22.63 -3.95 -1.54
C SER A 144 23.35 -3.04 -0.54
N ASN A 145 24.12 -3.59 0.40
CA ASN A 145 24.58 -2.91 1.62
C ASN A 145 23.45 -2.28 2.46
N PHE A 146 22.19 -2.71 2.27
CA PHE A 146 21.07 -2.24 3.07
C PHE A 146 20.70 -3.27 4.12
N LYS A 147 20.37 -2.80 5.32
CA LYS A 147 19.79 -3.68 6.34
C LYS A 147 18.38 -4.12 5.93
N ALA A 148 18.17 -5.42 5.88
CA ALA A 148 16.89 -6.05 5.60
C ALA A 148 16.11 -6.26 6.89
N ARG A 149 14.79 -6.17 6.77
CA ARG A 149 13.87 -6.49 7.86
C ARG A 149 13.55 -7.97 7.81
N PHE A 150 13.30 -8.54 8.99
CA PHE A 150 12.91 -9.94 9.13
C PHE A 150 11.89 -10.07 10.26
N TYR A 151 10.79 -10.78 10.00
CA TYR A 151 9.76 -11.05 11.02
C TYR A 151 8.92 -12.28 10.64
N LYS A 152 8.32 -12.91 11.65
CA LYS A 152 7.30 -13.95 11.47
C LYS A 152 5.94 -13.29 11.30
N ARG A 153 5.17 -13.74 10.31
CA ARG A 153 3.81 -13.30 10.01
C ARG A 153 2.86 -14.48 10.20
N ASP A 154 2.02 -14.38 11.22
CA ASP A 154 0.88 -15.27 11.39
C ASP A 154 -0.27 -14.80 10.50
N ILE A 155 -0.78 -15.69 9.64
CA ILE A 155 -1.83 -15.35 8.69
C ILE A 155 -3.17 -15.68 9.32
N LYS A 156 -4.03 -14.68 9.45
CA LYS A 156 -5.39 -14.88 9.98
C LYS A 156 -6.14 -15.88 9.10
N THR A 157 -6.66 -16.92 9.73
CA THR A 157 -7.59 -17.86 9.12
C THR A 157 -8.97 -17.21 9.01
N ASN A 158 -9.74 -17.63 8.02
CA ASN A 158 -11.14 -17.24 7.85
C ASN A 158 -11.96 -18.50 7.55
N GLU A 159 -13.29 -18.36 7.40
CA GLU A 159 -14.20 -19.48 7.17
C GLU A 159 -13.84 -20.34 5.94
N THR A 160 -13.11 -19.76 4.97
CA THR A 160 -12.66 -20.42 3.74
C THR A 160 -11.27 -21.03 3.82
N ILE A 161 -10.40 -20.58 4.74
CA ILE A 161 -9.01 -21.05 4.86
C ILE A 161 -8.76 -21.41 6.32
N LYS A 162 -8.93 -22.70 6.62
CA LYS A 162 -8.91 -23.23 7.99
C LYS A 162 -7.49 -23.34 8.58
N ASN A 163 -6.47 -23.60 7.76
CA ASN A 163 -5.09 -23.79 8.21
C ASN A 163 -4.08 -23.10 7.28
N ARG A 164 -3.56 -21.93 7.66
CA ARG A 164 -2.39 -21.34 7.01
C ARG A 164 -1.19 -21.41 7.94
N LYS A 165 -0.11 -22.02 7.45
CA LYS A 165 1.18 -22.01 8.15
C LYS A 165 1.68 -20.57 8.27
N SER A 166 2.24 -20.22 9.42
CA SER A 166 2.96 -18.96 9.58
C SER A 166 4.06 -18.84 8.53
N GLN A 167 4.31 -17.62 8.07
CA GLN A 167 5.37 -17.34 7.10
C GLN A 167 6.44 -16.47 7.74
N TYR A 168 7.68 -16.69 7.34
CA TYR A 168 8.78 -15.79 7.59
C TYR A 168 8.88 -14.83 6.43
N VAL A 169 9.07 -13.56 6.75
CA VAL A 169 9.10 -12.47 5.78
C VAL A 169 10.40 -11.71 5.92
N SER A 170 11.10 -11.53 4.80
CA SER A 170 12.24 -10.61 4.73
C SER A 170 12.13 -9.66 3.55
N TYR A 171 12.51 -8.40 3.78
CA TYR A 171 12.48 -7.37 2.75
C TYR A 171 13.45 -6.23 2.99
N ILE A 172 13.83 -5.55 1.91
CA ILE A 172 14.41 -4.21 1.94
C ILE A 172 13.42 -3.20 1.34
N ASP A 173 13.45 -1.97 1.86
CA ASP A 173 12.78 -0.83 1.25
C ASP A 173 13.84 0.08 0.59
N SER A 174 13.88 0.07 -0.74
CA SER A 174 14.69 0.95 -1.60
C SER A 174 14.04 1.13 -2.98
N ILE A 175 13.86 2.39 -3.40
CA ILE A 175 13.33 2.69 -4.74
C ILE A 175 14.31 2.25 -5.82
N GLU A 176 15.61 2.37 -5.58
CA GLU A 176 16.63 1.99 -6.56
C GLU A 176 16.69 0.48 -6.72
N ALA A 177 16.68 -0.29 -5.62
CA ALA A 177 16.62 -1.75 -5.70
C ALA A 177 15.34 -2.26 -6.37
N SER A 178 14.19 -1.69 -6.02
CA SER A 178 12.92 -2.11 -6.64
C SER A 178 12.83 -1.75 -8.12
N LYS A 179 13.39 -0.62 -8.56
CA LYS A 179 13.52 -0.30 -9.98
C LYS A 179 14.52 -1.20 -10.68
N PHE A 180 15.69 -1.45 -10.07
CA PHE A 180 16.72 -2.31 -10.61
C PHE A 180 16.17 -3.70 -10.97
N PHE A 181 15.40 -4.33 -10.07
CA PHE A 181 14.79 -5.63 -10.34
C PHE A 181 13.57 -5.56 -11.27
N ASN A 182 12.76 -4.51 -11.19
CA ASN A 182 11.60 -4.37 -12.07
C ASN A 182 12.00 -4.16 -13.53
N ASP A 183 13.06 -3.38 -13.75
CA ASP A 183 13.57 -3.03 -15.07
C ASP A 183 14.76 -3.93 -15.46
N PHE A 184 14.95 -5.05 -14.73
CA PHE A 184 16.10 -5.92 -14.91
C PHE A 184 16.10 -6.50 -16.31
N ASN A 185 17.21 -6.29 -17.02
CA ASN A 185 17.42 -6.81 -18.35
C ASN A 185 18.79 -7.51 -18.39
N LEU A 186 18.77 -8.82 -18.60
CA LEU A 186 19.96 -9.66 -18.74
C LEU A 186 20.95 -9.13 -19.79
N ASN A 187 20.45 -8.52 -20.87
CA ASN A 187 21.27 -7.97 -21.95
C ASN A 187 21.99 -6.66 -21.58
N LEU A 188 21.59 -6.01 -20.47
CA LEU A 188 22.20 -4.77 -19.97
C LEU A 188 23.24 -5.01 -18.87
N ILE A 189 23.35 -6.24 -18.35
CA ILE A 189 24.46 -6.61 -17.48
C ILE A 189 25.72 -6.50 -18.33
N LYS A 190 26.65 -5.61 -17.95
CA LYS A 190 27.91 -5.36 -18.69
C LYS A 190 28.42 -6.70 -19.22
N LYS A 191 28.48 -6.84 -20.55
CA LYS A 191 29.07 -8.00 -21.23
C LYS A 191 30.48 -8.19 -20.69
N PHE A 192 30.62 -8.98 -19.65
CA PHE A 192 31.92 -9.36 -19.11
C PHE A 192 32.35 -10.55 -19.96
N ASN A 193 32.90 -10.25 -21.14
CA ASN A 193 33.76 -11.13 -21.92
C ASN A 193 34.19 -10.40 -23.19
N GLN A 194 35.25 -9.61 -23.07
CA GLN A 194 36.32 -9.51 -24.07
C GLN A 194 37.49 -8.78 -23.41
N GLU A 195 38.24 -9.49 -22.57
CA GLU A 195 39.66 -9.27 -22.27
C GLU A 195 40.16 -10.41 -21.37
N LEU A 196 40.11 -11.61 -21.93
CA LEU A 196 41.09 -12.66 -21.65
C LEU A 196 41.76 -12.96 -22.99
N LYS A 197 42.75 -12.13 -23.33
CA LYS A 197 43.83 -12.44 -24.26
C LYS A 197 45.11 -11.87 -23.68
#